data_AF-A0A7Y6UJC1-F1
#
_entry.id   AF-A0A7Y6UJC1-F1
#
_cell.length_a   1.000
_cell.length_b   1.000
_cell.length_c   1.000
_cell.angle_alpha   90.00
_cell.angle_beta   90.00
_cell.angle_gamma   90.00
#
_symmetry.space_group_name_H-M   'P 1'
#
loop_
_entity.id
_entity.type
_entity.pdbx_description
1 polymer ?
#
loop_
_entity_poly.entity_id
_entity_poly.type
_entity_poly.pdbx_seq_one_letter_code
_entity_poly.pdbx_strand_id
1 'polypeptide(L)' 'MSQDALELIRAALVGLRYGELTIAIHDGEIVQIARTEKVRPTRGADKARR' A
#
# COMPACT_ATOMS: atom_id res chain seq x y z
N MET A 1 -16.48 -6.03 -12.39
CA MET A 1 -15.96 -5.35 -11.19
C MET A 1 -16.91 -4.24 -10.82
N SER A 2 -17.49 -4.27 -9.62
CA SER A 2 -18.34 -3.21 -9.10
C SER A 2 -17.54 -1.92 -8.89
N GLN A 3 -18.20 -0.77 -8.94
CA GLN A 3 -17.58 0.54 -8.71
C GLN A 3 -16.90 0.62 -7.34
N ASP A 4 -17.45 -0.08 -6.33
CA ASP A 4 -16.93 -0.18 -4.97
C ASP A 4 -15.52 -0.79 -4.89
N ALA A 5 -15.24 -1.80 -5.72
CA ALA A 5 -13.94 -2.47 -5.73
C ALA A 5 -12.83 -1.50 -6.15
N LEU A 6 -13.09 -0.66 -7.16
CA LEU A 6 -12.10 0.28 -7.66
C LEU A 6 -11.81 1.40 -6.64
N GLU A 7 -12.84 1.88 -5.95
CA GLU A 7 -12.69 2.88 -4.88
C GLU A 7 -11.88 2.33 -3.70
N LEU A 8 -12.09 1.06 -3.35
CA LEU A 8 -11.32 0.38 -2.31
C LEU A 8 -9.83 0.28 -2.68
N ILE A 9 -9.53 -0.07 -3.94
CA ILE A 9 -8.15 -0.12 -4.46
C ILE A 9 -7.53 1.27 -4.42
N ARG A 10 -8.27 2.29 -4.87
CA ARG A 10 -7.83 3.69 -4.87
C ARG A 10 -7.49 4.14 -3.45
N ALA A 11 -8.36 3.88 -2.48
CA ALA A 11 -8.12 4.19 -1.08
C ALA A 11 -6.88 3.47 -0.52
N ALA A 12 -6.68 2.20 -0.89
CA ALA A 12 -5.52 1.42 -0.44
C ALA A 12 -4.19 1.90 -1.04
N LEU A 13 -4.20 2.45 -2.26
CA LEU A 13 -3.04 3.06 -2.91
C LEU A 13 -2.69 4.45 -2.35
N VAL A 14 -3.68 5.18 -1.83
CA VAL A 14 -3.43 6.53 -1.28
C VAL A 14 -2.41 6.45 -0.14
N GLY A 15 -1.35 7.25 -0.27
CA GLY A 15 -0.26 7.35 0.70
C GLY A 15 0.80 6.24 0.60
N LEU A 16 0.63 5.22 -0.26
CA LEU A 16 1.64 4.21 -0.52
C LEU A 16 2.77 4.83 -1.35
N ARG A 17 3.89 5.17 -0.71
CA ARG A 17 5.03 5.82 -1.40
C ARG A 17 6.02 4.83 -1.97
N TYR A 18 6.31 3.79 -1.20
CA TYR A 18 7.30 2.78 -1.53
C TYR A 18 6.85 1.47 -0.92
N GLY A 19 6.45 0.51 -1.75
CA GLY A 19 5.77 -0.67 -1.27
C GLY A 19 5.02 -1.40 -2.37
N GLU A 20 4.12 -2.27 -1.97
CA GLU A 20 3.30 -3.09 -2.85
C GLU A 20 1.88 -3.19 -2.31
N LEU A 21 0.92 -3.22 -3.22
CA LEU A 21 -0.47 -3.57 -2.94
C LEU A 21 -0.78 -4.86 -3.71
N THR A 22 -1.11 -5.92 -2.98
CA THR A 22 -1.42 -7.23 -3.56
C THR A 22 -2.89 -7.52 -3.37
N ILE A 23 -3.57 -7.87 -4.46
CA ILE A 23 -5.03 -8.06 -4.49
C ILE A 23 -5.30 -9.45 -5.04
N ALA A 24 -6.02 -10.27 -4.27
CA ALA A 24 -6.46 -11.59 -4.71
C ALA A 24 -7.92 -11.53 -5.13
N ILE A 25 -8.21 -12.04 -6.33
CA ILE A 25 -9.54 -12.10 -6.91
C ILE A 25 -9.87 -13.56 -7.15
N HIS A 26 -11.01 -14.02 -6.65
CA HIS A 26 -11.57 -15.34 -6.93
C HIS A 26 -13.02 -15.18 -7.36
N ASP A 27 -13.44 -15.92 -8.38
CA ASP A 27 -14.80 -15.89 -8.92
C ASP A 27 -15.32 -14.48 -9.28
N GLY A 28 -14.41 -13.56 -9.63
CA GLY A 28 -14.73 -12.18 -9.97
C GLY A 28 -14.90 -11.24 -8.77
N GLU A 29 -14.71 -11.75 -7.55
CA GLU A 29 -14.82 -11.00 -6.30
C GLU A 29 -13.43 -10.82 -5.65
N ILE A 30 -13.22 -9.66 -5.03
CA ILE A 30 -12.00 -9.41 -4.26
C ILE A 30 -12.11 -10.15 -2.94
N VAL A 31 -11.20 -11.08 -2.70
CA VAL A 31 -11.18 -11.87 -1.46
C VAL A 31 -10.11 -11.38 -0.46
N GLN A 32 -9.08 -10.70 -0.96
CA GLN A 32 -7.97 -10.24 -0.12
C GLN A 32 -7.32 -8.98 -0.71
N ILE A 33 -6.98 -8.05 0.18
CA ILE A 33 -6.13 -6.90 -0.12
C ILE A 33 -5.03 -6.86 0.94
N ALA A 34 -3.78 -6.92 0.52
CA ALA A 34 -2.61 -6.79 1.37
C ALA A 34 -1.80 -5.55 0.94
N ARG A 35 -1.58 -4.63 1.87
CA ARG A 35 -0.72 -3.45 1.68
C ARG A 35 0.58 -3.63 2.45
N THR A 36 1.69 -3.54 1.75
CA THR A 36 3.04 -3.63 2.33
C THR A 36 3.80 -2.34 2.03
N GLU A 37 4.23 -1.62 3.07
CA GLU A 37 5.08 -0.43 2.91
C GLU A 37 6.53 -0.74 3.26
N LYS A 38 7.44 -0.32 2.41
CA LYS A 38 8.89 -0.45 2.58
C LYS A 38 9.46 0.91 2.91
N VAL A 39 9.85 1.11 4.17
CA VAL A 39 10.55 2.33 4.58
C VAL A 39 12.05 2.09 4.48
N ARG A 40 12.77 3.01 3.82
CA ARG A 40 14.24 3.07 3.96
C ARG A 40 14.54 4.01 5.12
N PRO A 41 15.03 3.52 6.27
CA PRO A 41 15.61 4.42 7.25
C PRO A 41 16.82 5.09 6.59
N THR A 42 16.74 6.40 6.35
CA THR A 42 17.89 7.17 5.89
C THR A 42 18.97 7.07 6.96
N ARG A 43 20.21 6.75 6.57
CA ARG A 43 21.38 6.69 7.48
C ARG A 43 21.82 8.10 7.96
N GLY A 44 20.90 9.07 8.02
CA GLY A 44 21.18 10.49 8.21
C GLY A 44 20.43 11.16 9.36
N ALA A 45 19.61 10.45 10.14
CA ALA A 45 18.91 11.04 11.29
C ALA A 45 19.79 11.13 12.57
N ASP A 46 21.08 10.79 12.49
CA ASP A 46 21.99 10.72 13.64
C ASP A 46 22.93 11.92 13.83
N LYS A 47 22.85 12.98 13.00
CA LYS A 47 23.78 14.13 13.11
C LYS A 47 23.13 15.52 13.11
N ALA A 48 22.03 15.70 13.85
CA ALA A 48 21.47 17.03 14.10
C ALA A 48 21.22 17.32 15.59
N ARG A 49 22.01 16.69 16.48
CA ARG A 49 22.02 17.03 17.92
C ARG A 49 23.41 16.84 18.51
N ARG A 50 24.35 17.70 18.10
CA ARG A 50 25.59 17.97 18.84
C ARG A 50 25.71 19.47 19.02
#